data_AF-A0A927GYC7-F1
#
_entry.id   AF-A0A927GYC7-F1
#
_cell.length_a   1.000
_cell.length_b   1.000
_cell.length_c   1.000
_cell.angle_alpha   90.00
_cell.angle_beta   90.00
_cell.angle_gamma   90.00
#
_symmetry.space_group_name_H-M   'P 1'
#
loop_
_entity.id
_entity.type
_entity.pdbx_description
1 polymer ?
#
loop_
_entity_poly.entity_id
_entity_poly.type
_entity_poly.pdbx_seq_one_letter_code
_entity_poly.pdbx_strand_id
1 'polypeptide(L)' 'MLEWINRISLLWAFVILFALHALLYYSLGNGSWFMLALLAAFVETGVIAAIQAFGRMTRKSND' A
#
# COMPACT_ATOMS: atom_id res chain seq x y z
N MET A 1 8.75 4.52 15.46
CA MET A 1 7.77 4.72 14.35
C MET A 1 7.78 3.59 13.33
N LEU A 2 8.93 3.15 12.80
CA LEU A 2 9.02 2.05 11.82
C LEU A 2 8.44 0.69 12.31
N GLU A 3 8.49 0.41 13.61
CA GLU A 3 7.91 -0.81 14.18
C GLU A 3 6.39 -0.87 14.05
N TRP A 4 5.70 0.27 14.04
CA TRP A 4 4.25 0.32 13.85
C TRP A 4 3.86 -0.05 12.42
N ILE A 5 4.61 0.46 11.43
CA ILE A 5 4.45 0.11 10.01
C ILE A 5 4.66 -1.40 9.78
N ASN A 6 5.56 -2.04 10.52
CA ASN A 6 5.80 -3.48 10.44
C ASN A 6 4.65 -4.34 11.01
N ARG A 7 3.71 -3.75 11.76
CA ARG A 7 2.50 -4.44 12.26
C ARG A 7 1.30 -4.30 11.32
N ILE A 8 1.39 -3.44 10.31
CA ILE A 8 0.31 -3.24 9.34
C ILE A 8 0.26 -4.46 8.41
N SER A 9 -0.89 -5.11 8.36
CA SER A 9 -1.15 -6.17 7.38
C SER A 9 -1.22 -5.56 5.98
N LEU A 10 -0.26 -5.91 5.13
CA LEU A 10 -0.18 -5.42 3.74
C LEU A 10 -1.45 -5.75 2.95
N LEU A 11 -2.09 -6.89 3.22
CA LEU A 11 -3.32 -7.29 2.55
C LEU A 11 -4.50 -6.38 2.92
N TRP A 12 -4.64 -6.04 4.20
CA TRP A 12 -5.67 -5.09 4.63
C TRP A 12 -5.39 -3.67 4.13
N ALA A 13 -4.12 -3.24 4.14
CA ALA A 13 -3.72 -1.97 3.53
C ALA A 13 -4.10 -1.92 2.04
N PHE A 14 -3.83 -3.00 1.29
CA PHE A 14 -4.20 -3.10 -0.12
C PHE A 14 -5.71 -2.95 -0.33
N VAL A 15 -6.52 -3.72 0.41
CA VAL A 15 -7.97 -3.70 0.26
C VAL A 15 -8.55 -2.32 0.57
N ILE A 16 -8.08 -1.67 1.63
CA ILE A 16 -8.55 -0.33 2.02
C ILE A 16 -8.15 0.71 0.96
N LEU A 17 -6.89 0.71 0.53
CA LEU A 17 -6.39 1.66 -0.47
C LEU A 17 -7.08 1.46 -1.83
N PHE A 18 -7.31 0.21 -2.21
CA PHE A 18 -8.05 -0.13 -3.42
C PHE A 18 -9.49 0.36 -3.36
N ALA A 19 -10.19 0.12 -2.25
CA ALA A 19 -11.56 0.60 -2.08
C ALA A 19 -11.66 2.12 -2.13
N LEU A 20 -10.74 2.83 -1.46
CA LEU A 20 -10.69 4.30 -1.48
C LEU A 20 -10.44 4.85 -2.90
N HIS A 21 -9.44 4.32 -3.60
CA HIS A 21 -9.15 4.74 -4.97
C HIS A 21 -10.24 4.38 -5.95
N ALA A 22 -10.84 3.19 -5.82
CA ALA A 22 -11.97 2.77 -6.65
C ALA A 22 -13.14 3.75 -6.49
N LEU A 23 -13.48 4.11 -5.25
CA LEU A 23 -14.56 5.06 -4.95
C LEU A 23 -14.24 6.46 -5.51
N LEU A 24 -13.00 6.93 -5.34
CA LEU A 24 -12.55 8.21 -5.88
C LEU A 24 -12.62 8.25 -7.41
N TYR A 25 -12.00 7.28 -8.09
CA TYR A 25 -11.96 7.26 -9.56
C TYR A 25 -13.32 7.00 -10.19
N TYR A 26 -14.17 6.22 -9.51
CA TYR A 26 -15.58 6.07 -9.89
C TYR A 26 -16.32 7.40 -9.77
N SER A 27 -16.16 8.11 -8.65
CA SER A 27 -16.79 9.44 -8.43
C SER A 27 -16.29 10.49 -9.44
N LEU A 28 -15.07 10.35 -9.95
CA LEU A 28 -14.49 11.22 -10.98
C LEU A 28 -14.95 10.87 -12.39
N GLY A 29 -15.75 9.81 -12.57
CA GLY A 29 -16.24 9.38 -13.90
C GLY A 29 -15.15 8.83 -14.81
N ASN A 30 -14.04 8.33 -14.28
CA ASN A 30 -12.99 7.75 -15.10
C ASN A 30 -13.43 6.42 -15.72
N GLY A 31 -13.40 6.28 -17.04
CA GLY A 31 -13.76 5.02 -17.72
C GLY A 31 -12.89 3.83 -17.33
N SER A 32 -11.65 4.09 -16.91
CA SER A 32 -10.66 3.10 -16.49
C SER A 32 -10.52 3.01 -14.96
N TRP A 33 -11.52 3.45 -14.20
CA TRP A 33 -11.46 3.60 -12.73
C TRP A 33 -10.92 2.37 -12.00
N PHE A 34 -11.34 1.17 -12.41
CA PHE A 34 -10.92 -0.08 -11.77
C PHE A 34 -9.43 -0.35 -11.94
N MET A 35 -8.92 -0.19 -13.17
CA MET A 35 -7.51 -0.43 -13.49
C MET A 35 -6.61 0.62 -12.80
N LEU A 36 -7.06 1.88 -12.77
CA LEU A 36 -6.37 2.96 -12.07
C LEU A 36 -6.32 2.72 -10.55
N ALA A 37 -7.44 2.30 -9.95
CA ALA A 37 -7.50 1.97 -8.54
C ALA A 37 -6.60 0.78 -8.18
N LEU A 38 -6.59 -0.26 -9.03
CA LEU A 38 -5.76 -1.44 -8.83
C LEU A 38 -4.28 -1.06 -8.86
N LEU A 39 -3.87 -0.28 -9.87
CA LEU A 39 -2.49 0.15 -10.02
C LEU A 39 -2.05 1.07 -8.86
N ALA A 40 -2.88 2.04 -8.48
CA ALA A 40 -2.59 2.94 -7.35
C ALA A 40 -2.38 2.15 -6.05
N ALA A 41 -3.33 1.30 -5.69
CA ALA A 41 -3.24 0.47 -4.49
C ALA A 41 -2.03 -0.49 -4.52
N PHE A 42 -1.68 -1.02 -5.69
CA PHE A 42 -0.51 -1.90 -5.84
C PHE A 42 0.80 -1.13 -5.63
N VAL A 43 0.93 0.09 -6.19
CA VAL A 43 2.10 0.95 -6.00
C VAL A 43 2.24 1.35 -4.54
N GLU A 44 1.18 1.81 -3.89
CA GLU A 44 1.23 2.23 -2.48
C GLU A 44 1.56 1.07 -1.54
N THR A 45 0.97 -0.11 -1.75
CA THR A 45 1.32 -1.29 -0.96
C THR A 45 2.72 -1.81 -1.23
N GLY A 46 3.21 -1.68 -2.46
CA GLY A 46 4.62 -1.93 -2.81
C GLY A 46 5.57 -1.03 -2.04
N VAL A 47 5.25 0.26 -1.90
CA VAL A 47 6.04 1.21 -1.09
C VAL A 47 6.04 0.80 0.38
N ILE A 48 4.88 0.46 0.95
CA ILE A 48 4.78 0.00 2.35
C ILE A 48 5.61 -1.27 2.54
N ALA A 49 5.54 -2.23 1.61
CA ALA A 49 6.31 -3.47 1.66
C ALA A 49 7.81 -3.21 1.57
N ALA A 50 8.26 -2.29 0.71
CA ALA A 50 9.66 -1.89 0.59
C ALA A 50 10.18 -1.26 1.89
N ILE A 51 9.40 -0.38 2.52
CA ILE A 51 9.75 0.23 3.81
C ILE A 51 9.86 -0.84 4.91
N GLN A 52 8.91 -1.78 4.96
CA GLN A 52 8.96 -2.90 5.90
C GLN A 52 10.21 -3.78 5.67
N ALA A 53 10.53 -4.10 4.42
CA ALA A 53 11.70 -4.90 4.07
C ALA A 53 13.01 -4.20 4.46
N PHE A 54 13.15 -2.92 4.13
CA PHE A 54 14.32 -2.13 4.47
C PHE A 54 14.48 -1.98 5.99
N GLY A 55 13.39 -1.70 6.71
CA GLY A 55 13.40 -1.63 8.17
C GLY A 55 13.77 -2.95 8.86
N ARG A 56 13.45 -4.11 8.25
CA ARG A 56 13.90 -5.42 8.76
C ARG A 56 15.38 -5.66 8.47
N MET A 57 15.87 -5.25 7.31
CA MET A 57 17.30 -5.39 6.95
C MET A 57 18.19 -4.55 7.85
N THR A 58 17.85 -3.28 8.08
CA THR A 58 18.64 -2.41 8.97
C THR A 58 18.66 -2.90 10.41
N ARG A 59 17.54 -3.44 10.91
CA ARG A 59 17.48 -4.02 12.26
C ARG A 59 18.35 -5.28 12.38
N LYS A 60 18.38 -6.14 11.37
CA LYS A 60 19.23 -7.35 11.34
C LYS A 60 20.74 -7.04 11.29
N SER A 61 21.12 -5.88 10.75
CA SER A 61 22.55 -5.49 10.63
C SER A 61 23.13 -4.91 11.93
N ASN A 62 22.30 -4.57 12.91
CA ASN A 62 22.71 -3.93 14.17
C ASN A 62 22.75 -4.91 15.36
N ASP A 63 22.39 -6.18 15.12
CA ASP A 63 22.54 -7.32 16.05
C ASP A 63 23.79 -8.12 15.68
#